data_AF-A0A6B4JS34-F1
#
_entry.id   AF-A0A6B4JS34-F1
#
_cell.length_a   1.000
_cell.length_b   1.000
_cell.length_c   1.000
_cell.angle_alpha   90.00
_cell.angle_beta   90.00
_cell.angle_gamma   90.00
#
_symmetry.space_group_name_H-M   'P 1'
#
loop_
_entity.id
_entity.type
_entity.pdbx_description
1 polymer ?
#
loop_
_entity_poly.entity_id
_entity_poly.type
_entity_poly.pdbx_seq_one_letter_code
_entity_poly.pdbx_strand_id
1 'polypeptide(L)'
;MISIEKQTEICNKAIRTFGGNNQMIKACEECGKLIQALSKYVLNQNSDVDNVCEEIADVEIMCQQMREIFSSMQIDDWKAKKFKKLEGVVW
;
A
#
# COMPACT_ATOMS: atom_id res chain seq x y z
N MET A 1 12.10 -14.40 -5.59
CA MET A 1 11.18 -13.26 -5.76
C MET A 1 9.88 -13.79 -6.35
N ILE A 2 8.73 -13.38 -5.83
CA ILE A 2 7.42 -13.85 -6.30
C ILE A 2 7.08 -13.09 -7.60
N SER A 3 6.65 -13.77 -8.66
CA SER A 3 6.30 -13.11 -9.93
C SER A 3 5.06 -12.23 -9.78
N ILE A 4 4.89 -11.24 -10.66
CA ILE A 4 3.75 -10.33 -10.62
C ILE A 4 2.44 -11.11 -10.80
N GLU A 5 2.41 -12.09 -11.71
CA GLU A 5 1.23 -12.94 -11.91
C GLU A 5 0.88 -13.69 -10.63
N LYS A 6 1.88 -14.20 -9.92
CA LYS A 6 1.66 -14.93 -8.67
C LYS A 6 1.20 -14.00 -7.55
N GLN A 7 1.70 -12.77 -7.48
CA GLN A 7 1.22 -11.75 -6.52
C GLN A 7 -0.25 -11.40 -6.79
N THR A 8 -0.62 -11.19 -8.06
CA THR A 8 -2.02 -10.91 -8.46
C THR A 8 -2.94 -12.10 -8.15
N GLU A 9 -2.48 -13.34 -8.34
CA GLU A 9 -3.25 -14.54 -7.96
C GLU A 9 -3.50 -14.59 -6.44
N ILE A 10 -2.47 -14.29 -5.64
CA ILE A 10 -2.57 -14.25 -4.17
C ILE A 10 -3.56 -13.16 -3.73
N CYS A 11 -3.46 -11.96 -4.29
CA CYS A 11 -4.36 -10.84 -4.01
C CYS A 11 -5.82 -11.22 -4.34
N ASN A 12 -6.06 -11.76 -5.53
CA ASN A 12 -7.39 -12.20 -5.95
C ASN A 12 -7.94 -13.32 -5.05
N LYS A 13 -7.09 -14.23 -4.59
CA LYS A 13 -7.49 -15.26 -3.61
C LYS A 13 -7.86 -14.64 -2.27
N ALA A 14 -7.07 -13.71 -1.73
CA ALA A 14 -7.39 -13.02 -0.48
C ALA A 14 -8.73 -12.27 -0.57
N ILE A 15 -8.97 -11.53 -1.64
CA ILE A 15 -10.24 -10.82 -1.87
C ILE A 15 -11.43 -11.80 -1.91
N ARG A 16 -11.29 -12.94 -2.60
CA ARG A 16 -12.35 -13.96 -2.67
C ARG A 16 -12.60 -14.67 -1.34
N THR A 17 -11.54 -14.94 -0.58
CA THR A 17 -11.64 -15.66 0.70
C THR A 17 -12.18 -14.78 1.81
N PHE A 18 -11.76 -13.52 1.88
CA PHE A 18 -12.08 -12.64 3.00
C PHE A 18 -13.14 -11.58 2.67
N GLY A 19 -13.43 -11.35 1.39
CA GLY A 19 -14.41 -10.38 0.91
C GLY A 19 -13.80 -8.98 0.71
N GLY A 20 -14.22 -8.30 -0.36
CA GLY A 20 -13.68 -6.99 -0.76
C GLY A 20 -13.78 -5.93 0.33
N ASN A 21 -14.94 -5.80 0.97
CA ASN A 21 -15.13 -4.82 2.05
C ASN A 21 -14.20 -5.08 3.25
N ASN A 22 -13.99 -6.34 3.63
CA ASN A 22 -13.07 -6.68 4.72
C ASN A 22 -11.62 -6.39 4.34
N GLN A 23 -11.24 -6.59 3.06
CA GLN A 23 -9.92 -6.20 2.58
C GLN A 23 -9.74 -4.66 2.53
N MET A 24 -10.79 -3.88 2.29
CA MET A 24 -10.72 -2.41 2.44
C MET A 24 -10.46 -2.02 3.91
N ILE A 25 -11.14 -2.66 4.87
CA ILE A 25 -10.87 -2.44 6.31
C ILE A 25 -9.44 -2.87 6.67
N LYS A 26 -8.97 -3.99 6.13
CA LYS A 26 -7.58 -4.45 6.31
C LYS A 26 -6.58 -3.44 5.77
N ALA A 27 -6.87 -2.78 4.64
CA ALA A 27 -6.01 -1.73 4.10
C ALA A 27 -5.92 -0.52 5.07
N CYS A 28 -7.03 -0.15 5.72
CA CYS A 28 -7.02 0.87 6.77
C CYS A 28 -6.17 0.45 7.98
N GLU A 29 -6.22 -0.83 8.37
CA GLU A 29 -5.42 -1.38 9.48
C GLU A 29 -3.92 -1.25 9.18
N GLU A 30 -3.45 -1.70 8.00
CA GLU A 30 -2.03 -1.62 7.63
C GLU A 30 -1.55 -0.17 7.47
N CYS A 31 -2.40 0.72 6.95
CA CYS A 31 -2.09 2.16 6.97
C CYS A 31 -1.92 2.69 8.41
N GLY A 32 -2.75 2.23 9.36
CA GLY A 32 -2.66 2.60 10.77
C GLY A 32 -1.37 2.13 11.43
N LYS A 33 -0.94 0.90 11.12
CA LYS A 33 0.34 0.38 11.61
C LYS A 33 1.53 1.13 11.01
N LEU A 34 1.52 1.42 9.71
CA LEU A 34 2.54 2.26 9.07
C LEU A 34 2.62 3.65 9.71
N ILE A 35 1.48 4.29 9.99
CA ILE A 35 1.43 5.58 10.72
C ILE A 35 2.11 5.44 12.09
N GLN A 36 1.83 4.37 12.83
CA GLN A 36 2.45 4.13 14.14
C GLN A 36 3.96 3.89 14.01
N ALA A 37 4.40 3.07 13.05
CA ALA A 37 5.79 2.74 12.81
C ALA A 37 6.61 3.99 12.45
N LEU A 38 6.11 4.82 11.52
CA LEU A 38 6.74 6.09 11.15
C LEU A 38 6.81 7.06 12.34
N SER A 39 5.74 7.14 13.14
CA SER A 39 5.70 8.01 14.33
C SER A 39 6.77 7.60 15.34
N LYS A 40 6.91 6.30 15.62
CA LYS A 40 7.95 5.75 16.50
C LYS A 40 9.34 6.01 15.94
N TYR A 41 9.55 5.75 14.65
CA TYR A 41 10.82 5.97 13.96
C TYR A 41 11.30 7.42 14.11
N VAL A 42 10.42 8.40 13.88
CA VAL A 42 10.75 9.83 14.02
C VAL A 42 11.03 10.21 15.47
N LEU A 43 10.20 9.76 16.43
CA LEU A 43 10.34 10.12 17.85
C LEU A 43 11.57 9.49 18.51
N ASN A 44 11.96 8.28 18.09
CA ASN A 44 13.03 7.52 18.70
C ASN A 44 14.37 7.61 17.92
N GLN A 45 14.61 8.72 17.22
CA GLN A 45 15.86 8.97 16.48
C GLN A 45 16.22 7.87 15.46
N ASN A 46 15.26 7.51 14.60
CA ASN A 46 15.43 6.52 13.54
C ASN A 46 15.60 5.07 14.03
N SER A 47 15.05 4.74 15.20
CA SER A 47 15.03 3.35 15.68
C SER A 47 14.05 2.50 14.86
N ASP A 48 14.40 1.25 14.60
CA ASP A 48 13.52 0.22 14.03
C ASP A 48 13.08 0.45 12.57
N VAL A 49 14.08 0.56 11.68
CA VAL A 49 13.89 0.63 10.22
C VAL A 49 13.17 -0.62 9.69
N ASP A 50 13.45 -1.79 10.27
CA ASP A 50 12.88 -3.06 9.81
C ASP A 50 11.35 -3.07 9.96
N ASN A 51 10.83 -2.62 11.11
CA ASN A 51 9.39 -2.49 11.30
C ASN A 51 8.77 -1.47 10.33
N VAL A 52 9.45 -0.37 10.01
CA VAL A 52 8.95 0.58 8.99
C VAL A 52 8.90 -0.08 7.60
N CYS A 53 9.94 -0.83 7.22
CA CYS A 53 10.00 -1.54 5.94
C CYS A 53 8.89 -2.61 5.83
N GLU A 54 8.63 -3.35 6.91
CA GLU A 54 7.55 -4.33 6.98
C GLU A 54 6.18 -3.68 6.74
N GLU A 55 5.89 -2.59 7.46
CA GLU A 55 4.60 -1.92 7.34
C GLU A 55 4.41 -1.18 6.00
N ILE A 56 5.51 -0.74 5.37
CA ILE A 56 5.46 -0.26 3.97
C ILE A 56 5.09 -1.40 3.04
N ALA A 57 5.72 -2.57 3.17
CA ALA A 57 5.43 -3.73 2.33
C ALA A 57 3.97 -4.20 2.48
N ASP A 58 3.44 -4.20 3.71
CA ASP A 58 2.04 -4.52 3.98
C ASP A 58 1.10 -3.52 3.28
N VAL A 59 1.37 -2.22 3.36
CA VAL A 59 0.59 -1.19 2.64
C VAL A 59 0.70 -1.35 1.12
N GLU A 60 1.86 -1.69 0.57
CA GLU A 60 2.03 -1.95 -0.87
C GLU A 60 1.19 -3.14 -1.35
N ILE A 61 1.17 -4.25 -0.58
CA ILE A 61 0.34 -5.42 -0.87
C ILE A 61 -1.15 -5.05 -0.80
N MET A 62 -1.56 -4.29 0.22
CA MET A 62 -2.95 -3.84 0.32
C MET A 62 -3.32 -2.89 -0.82
N CYS A 63 -2.41 -2.04 -1.29
CA CYS A 63 -2.61 -1.22 -2.48
C CYS A 63 -2.78 -2.07 -3.76
N GLN A 64 -2.05 -3.19 -3.88
CA GLN A 64 -2.25 -4.14 -4.96
C GLN A 64 -3.66 -4.77 -4.91
N GLN A 65 -4.14 -5.16 -3.72
CA GLN A 65 -5.52 -5.64 -3.57
C GLN A 65 -6.55 -4.56 -3.93
N MET A 66 -6.33 -3.29 -3.53
CA MET A 66 -7.24 -2.19 -3.89
C MET A 66 -7.29 -1.97 -5.41
N ARG A 67 -6.18 -2.17 -6.12
CA ARG A 67 -6.15 -2.11 -7.59
C ARG A 67 -6.99 -3.19 -8.28
N GLU A 68 -7.08 -4.37 -7.67
CA GLU A 68 -7.93 -5.47 -8.16
C GLU A 68 -9.42 -5.26 -7.80
N ILE A 69 -9.71 -4.66 -6.64
CA ILE A 69 -11.09 -4.34 -6.23
C ILE A 69 -11.66 -3.15 -7.03
N PHE A 70 -10.83 -2.16 -7.32
CA PHE A 70 -11.19 -0.96 -8.07
C PHE A 70 -10.61 -1.02 -9.49
N SER A 71 -10.22 0.12 -10.08
CA SER A 71 -9.68 0.20 -11.42
C SER A 71 -8.21 0.58 -11.39
N SER A 72 -7.33 -0.36 -11.76
CA SER A 72 -5.89 -0.09 -11.95
C SER A 72 -5.63 1.08 -12.91
N MET A 73 -6.37 1.13 -14.03
CA MET A 73 -6.24 2.19 -15.03
C MET A 73 -6.57 3.57 -14.45
N GLN A 74 -7.70 3.71 -13.75
CA GLN A 74 -8.07 4.99 -13.13
C GLN A 74 -7.07 5.41 -12.04
N ILE A 75 -6.54 4.46 -11.27
CA ILE A 75 -5.53 4.74 -10.25
C ILE A 75 -4.25 5.27 -10.90
N ASP A 76 -3.83 4.70 -12.04
CA ASP A 76 -2.63 5.16 -12.75
C ASP A 76 -2.82 6.56 -13.36
N ASP A 77 -3.99 6.87 -13.89
CA ASP A 77 -4.34 8.23 -14.33
C ASP A 77 -4.23 9.24 -13.18
N TRP A 78 -4.74 8.89 -11.99
CA TRP A 78 -4.61 9.72 -10.80
C TRP A 78 -3.16 9.84 -10.34
N LYS A 79 -2.39 8.75 -10.35
CA LYS A 79 -0.97 8.73 -9.99
C LYS A 79 -0.17 9.67 -10.90
N ALA A 80 -0.40 9.63 -12.21
CA ALA A 80 0.24 10.52 -13.18
C ALA A 80 -0.08 12.00 -12.91
N LYS A 81 -1.35 12.33 -12.65
CA LYS A 81 -1.77 13.70 -12.29
C LYS A 81 -1.10 14.19 -10.99
N LYS A 82 -0.95 13.32 -9.99
CA LYS A 82 -0.30 13.64 -8.71
C LYS A 82 1.20 13.85 -8.88
N PHE A 83 1.89 13.02 -9.67
CA PHE A 83 3.31 13.22 -9.96
C PHE A 83 3.56 14.52 -10.72
N LYS A 84 2.76 14.84 -11.74
CA LYS A 84 2.88 16.12 -12.46
C LYS A 84 2.73 17.34 -11.53
N LYS A 85 1.83 17.24 -10.54
CA LYS A 85 1.70 18.29 -9.50
C LYS A 85 2.92 18.37 -8.61
N LEU A 86 3.47 17.23 -8.19
CA LEU A 86 4.65 17.19 -7.33
C LEU A 86 5.90 17.70 -8.06
N GLU A 87 6.08 17.31 -9.33
CA GLU A 87 7.16 17.76 -10.21
C GLU A 87 7.25 19.28 -10.23
N GLY A 88 6.13 19.98 -10.44
CA GLY A 88 6.10 21.45 -10.44
C GLY A 88 6.27 22.13 -9.07
N VAL A 89 6.45 21.36 -7.99
CA VAL A 89 6.79 21.90 -6.65
C VAL A 89 8.27 21.63 -6.31
N VAL A 90 8.86 20.57 -6.86
CA VAL A 90 10.24 20.15 -6.54
C VAL A 90 11.27 20.61 -7.60
N TRP A 91 10.81 20.97 -8.80
CA TRP A 91 11.61 21.58 -9.87
C TRP A 91 11.05 22.96 -10.21
#